data_AF-A0A931UGX9-F1
#
_entry.id   AF-A0A931UGX9-F1
#
_cell.length_a   1.000
_cell.length_b   1.000
_cell.length_c   1.000
_cell.angle_alpha   90.00
_cell.angle_beta   90.00
_cell.angle_gamma   90.00
#
_symmetry.space_group_name_H-M   'P 1'
#
loop_
_entity.id
_entity.type
_entity.pdbx_description
1 polymer ?
#
loop_
_entity_poly.entity_id
_entity_poly.type
_entity_poly.pdbx_seq_one_letter_code
_entity_poly.pdbx_strand_id
1 'polypeptide(L)'
;MPIERIVVNASPLICLFKSGLHDLLPQIFKHIVVPAAVIKEVTVPGKGTAGIVVLAKRRGLLPSLRDAFAKLSGSGLWLSRDLIEELCRTEGE
;
A
#
# COMPACT_ATOMS: atom_id res chain seq x y z
N MET A 1 -7.18 -7.33 -30.25
CA MET A 1 -5.86 -6.91 -29.70
C MET A 1 -5.95 -6.97 -28.18
N PRO A 2 -4.98 -7.55 -27.46
CA PRO A 2 -4.99 -7.52 -26.00
C PRO A 2 -4.80 -6.09 -25.48
N ILE A 3 -5.47 -5.75 -24.37
CA ILE A 3 -5.27 -4.47 -23.68
C ILE A 3 -3.97 -4.59 -22.89
N GLU A 4 -2.96 -3.81 -23.24
CA GLU A 4 -1.64 -3.88 -22.59
C GLU A 4 -1.42 -2.82 -21.51
N ARG A 5 -2.20 -1.72 -21.53
CA ARG A 5 -2.08 -0.59 -20.62
C ARG A 5 -3.43 -0.21 -20.00
N ILE A 6 -3.45 -0.01 -18.68
CA ILE A 6 -4.64 0.41 -17.95
C ILE A 6 -4.35 1.55 -16.96
N VAL A 7 -5.40 2.29 -16.61
CA VAL A 7 -5.41 3.23 -15.48
C VAL A 7 -6.27 2.61 -14.38
N VAL A 8 -5.78 2.59 -13.15
CA VAL A 8 -6.45 1.89 -12.04
C VAL A 8 -6.95 2.88 -10.98
N ASN A 9 -8.22 2.69 -10.60
CA ASN A 9 -8.90 3.43 -9.53
C ASN A 9 -8.62 2.83 -8.13
N ALA A 10 -9.04 3.50 -7.06
CA ALA A 10 -8.83 3.04 -5.70
C ALA A 10 -9.55 1.73 -5.36
N SER A 11 -10.84 1.59 -5.69
CA SER A 11 -11.65 0.43 -5.26
C SER A 11 -11.10 -0.93 -5.73
N PRO A 12 -10.69 -1.11 -7.01
CA PRO A 12 -10.06 -2.36 -7.44
C PRO A 12 -8.78 -2.69 -6.67
N LEU A 13 -7.93 -1.70 -6.37
CA LEU A 13 -6.73 -1.93 -5.56
C LEU A 13 -7.11 -2.37 -4.14
N ILE A 14 -8.00 -1.64 -3.48
CA ILE A 14 -8.46 -1.98 -2.11
C ILE A 14 -9.03 -3.40 -2.06
N CYS A 15 -9.87 -3.77 -3.03
CA CYS A 15 -10.46 -5.12 -3.09
C CYS A 15 -9.40 -6.20 -3.30
N LEU A 16 -8.49 -6.03 -4.25
CA LEU A 16 -7.44 -7.03 -4.51
C LEU A 16 -6.52 -7.21 -3.30
N PHE A 17 -6.13 -6.12 -2.63
CA PHE A 17 -5.33 -6.21 -1.41
C PHE A 17 -6.10 -6.88 -0.26
N LYS A 18 -7.37 -6.52 -0.03
CA LYS A 18 -8.21 -7.14 1.02
C LYS A 18 -8.48 -8.63 0.77
N SER A 19 -8.59 -9.03 -0.49
CA SER A 19 -8.82 -10.43 -0.89
C SER A 19 -7.53 -11.23 -1.09
N GLY A 20 -6.35 -10.63 -0.86
CA GLY A 20 -5.05 -11.28 -1.05
C GLY A 20 -4.61 -11.43 -2.52
N LEU A 21 -5.38 -10.95 -3.49
CA LEU A 21 -5.15 -11.08 -4.94
C LEU A 21 -4.33 -9.92 -5.54
N HIS A 22 -3.44 -9.32 -4.76
CA HIS A 22 -2.67 -8.14 -5.16
C HIS A 22 -1.77 -8.34 -6.40
N ASP A 23 -1.34 -9.57 -6.66
CA ASP A 23 -0.48 -9.91 -7.81
C ASP A 23 -1.24 -10.08 -9.14
N LEU A 24 -2.57 -9.98 -9.12
CA LEU A 24 -3.40 -10.26 -10.30
C LEU A 24 -3.19 -9.22 -11.42
N LEU A 25 -3.12 -7.93 -11.09
CA LEU A 25 -2.98 -6.89 -12.12
C LEU A 25 -1.64 -6.97 -12.88
N PRO A 26 -0.47 -7.13 -12.21
CA PRO A 26 0.81 -7.32 -12.90
C PRO A 26 0.88 -8.56 -13.80
N GLN A 27 0.10 -9.60 -13.50
CA GLN A 27 0.06 -10.82 -14.33
C GLN A 27 -0.75 -10.64 -15.63
N ILE A 28 -1.70 -9.71 -15.63
CA ILE A 28 -2.63 -9.52 -16.75
C ILE A 28 -2.20 -8.35 -17.64
N PHE A 29 -1.63 -7.28 -17.07
CA PHE A 29 -1.32 -6.05 -17.78
C PHE A 29 0.16 -5.71 -17.74
N LYS A 30 0.73 -5.36 -18.90
CA LYS A 30 2.13 -4.94 -19.01
C LYS A 30 2.39 -3.56 -18.40
N HIS A 31 1.41 -2.66 -18.47
CA HIS A 31 1.54 -1.29 -18.00
C HIS A 31 0.34 -0.87 -17.15
N ILE A 32 0.58 -0.54 -15.88
CA ILE A 32 -0.45 -0.09 -14.94
C ILE A 32 -0.12 1.33 -14.52
N VAL A 33 -1.03 2.26 -14.75
CA VAL A 33 -0.93 3.65 -14.31
C VAL A 33 -1.83 3.86 -13.10
N VAL A 34 -1.25 4.31 -11.99
CA VAL A 34 -1.99 4.69 -10.78
C VAL A 34 -1.88 6.20 -10.60
N PRO A 35 -2.98 6.96 -10.74
CA PRO A 35 -2.97 8.41 -10.55
C PRO A 35 -2.56 8.81 -9.12
N ALA A 36 -1.88 9.95 -8.97
CA ALA A 36 -1.47 10.46 -7.65
C ALA A 36 -2.65 10.65 -6.67
N ALA A 37 -3.83 11.01 -7.17
CA ALA A 37 -5.05 11.11 -6.37
C ALA A 37 -5.49 9.75 -5.78
N VAL A 38 -5.33 8.67 -6.55
CA VAL A 38 -5.63 7.30 -6.11
C VAL A 38 -4.62 6.86 -5.04
N ILE A 39 -3.34 7.19 -5.22
CA ILE A 39 -2.30 6.95 -4.19
C ILE A 39 -2.70 7.63 -2.88
N LYS A 40 -3.07 8.91 -2.93
CA LYS A 40 -3.53 9.66 -1.76
C LYS A 40 -4.74 9.01 -1.09
N GLU A 41 -5.70 8.50 -1.86
CA GLU A 41 -6.90 7.86 -1.32
C GLU A 41 -6.60 6.55 -0.57
N VAL A 42 -5.67 5.74 -1.09
CA VAL A 42 -5.32 4.44 -0.49
C VAL A 42 -4.29 4.55 0.65
N THR A 43 -3.58 5.67 0.76
CA THR A 43 -2.60 5.94 1.84
C THR A 43 -3.18 6.70 3.02
N VAL A 44 -4.39 7.27 2.92
CA VAL A 44 -5.08 7.93 4.04
C VAL A 44 -5.35 6.93 5.18
N PRO A 45 -5.06 7.30 6.44
CA PRO A 45 -5.35 6.48 7.61
C PRO A 45 -6.79 5.98 7.61
N GLY A 46 -6.96 4.66 7.67
CA GLY A 46 -8.28 4.01 7.66
C GLY A 46 -8.73 3.39 6.33
N LYS A 47 -7.94 3.48 5.23
CA LYS A 47 -8.34 2.95 3.91
C LYS A 47 -7.41 1.90 3.25
N GLY A 48 -6.23 1.61 3.79
CA GLY A 48 -5.29 0.58 3.27
C GLY A 48 -4.32 0.01 4.33
N THR A 49 -3.53 -1.02 3.98
CA THR A 49 -2.64 -1.76 4.91
C THR A 49 -1.63 -0.85 5.61
N ALA A 50 -1.02 0.10 4.91
CA ALA A 50 -0.11 1.08 5.51
C ALA A 50 -0.83 1.97 6.55
N GLY A 51 -2.07 2.38 6.27
CA GLY A 51 -2.90 3.13 7.21
C GLY A 51 -3.28 2.31 8.45
N ILE A 52 -3.43 1.00 8.34
CA ILE A 52 -3.66 0.10 9.50
C ILE A 52 -2.39 0.00 10.35
N VAL A 53 -1.22 -0.13 9.73
CA VAL A 53 0.06 -0.20 10.43
C VAL A 53 0.32 1.07 11.23
N VAL A 54 0.09 2.24 10.62
CA VAL A 54 0.16 3.55 11.30
C VAL A 54 -0.84 3.64 12.45
N LEU A 55 -2.09 3.23 12.24
CA LEU A 55 -3.11 3.25 13.28
C LEU A 55 -2.76 2.33 14.47
N ALA A 56 -2.22 1.14 14.20
CA ALA A 56 -1.81 0.19 15.23
C ALA A 56 -0.65 0.74 16.09
N LYS A 57 0.31 1.44 15.47
CA LYS A 57 1.39 2.15 16.19
C LYS A 57 0.83 3.22 17.13
N ARG A 58 -0.07 4.09 16.64
CA ARG A 58 -0.70 5.15 17.45
C ARG A 58 -1.50 4.64 18.66
N ARG A 59 -2.01 3.40 18.57
CA ARG A 59 -2.74 2.73 19.66
C ARG A 59 -1.83 1.94 20.62
N GLY A 60 -0.51 2.01 20.44
CA GLY A 60 0.47 1.28 21.25
C GLY A 60 0.50 -0.23 20.99
N LEU A 61 -0.12 -0.71 19.90
CA LEU A 61 -0.18 -2.13 19.54
C LEU A 61 1.07 -2.59 18.77
N LEU A 62 1.87 -1.65 18.24
CA LEU A 62 3.13 -1.93 17.56
C LEU A 62 4.28 -1.18 18.26
N PRO A 63 5.39 -1.88 18.57
CA PRO A 63 6.55 -1.25 19.17
C PRO A 63 7.34 -0.39 18.16
N SER A 64 7.40 -0.79 16.89
CA SER A 64 8.02 -0.01 15.80
C SER A 64 7.20 -0.08 14.50
N LEU A 65 7.01 1.08 13.88
CA LEU A 65 6.43 1.25 12.55
C LEU A 65 7.38 0.72 11.46
N ARG A 66 8.68 1.01 11.59
CA ARG A 66 9.74 0.59 10.65
C ARG A 66 9.86 -0.93 10.58
N ASP A 67 9.85 -1.61 11.73
CA ASP A 67 9.89 -3.08 11.80
C ASP A 67 8.62 -3.72 11.23
N ALA A 68 7.46 -3.10 11.48
CA ALA A 68 6.20 -3.57 10.92
C ALA A 68 6.21 -3.51 9.39
N PHE A 69 6.71 -2.41 8.81
CA PHE A 69 6.89 -2.31 7.37
C PHE A 69 7.94 -3.29 6.84
N ALA A 70 9.07 -3.49 7.52
CA ALA A 70 10.08 -4.46 7.10
C ALA A 70 9.52 -5.90 7.04
N LYS A 71 8.75 -6.30 8.05
CA LYS A 71 8.05 -7.60 8.08
C LYS A 71 7.04 -7.72 6.95
N LEU A 72 6.26 -6.67 6.70
CA LEU A 72 5.26 -6.69 5.64
C LEU A 72 5.90 -6.70 4.24
N SER A 73 7.03 -6.01 4.04
CA SER A 73 7.82 -6.08 2.81
C SER A 73 8.34 -7.49 2.55
N GLY A 74 8.73 -8.21 3.60
CA GLY A 74 9.10 -9.64 3.50
C GLY A 74 7.92 -10.56 3.15
N SER A 75 6.69 -10.11 3.37
CA SER A 75 5.44 -10.85 3.11
C SER A 75 4.73 -10.43 1.81
N GLY A 76 5.37 -9.61 0.96
CA GLY A 76 4.83 -9.20 -0.35
C GLY A 76 4.22 -7.79 -0.39
N LEU A 77 4.25 -7.02 0.70
CA LEU A 77 3.80 -5.62 0.68
C LEU A 77 4.85 -4.73 0.00
N TRP A 78 4.56 -4.28 -1.22
CA TRP A 78 5.41 -3.30 -1.91
C TRP A 78 5.00 -1.87 -1.55
N LEU A 79 5.81 -1.22 -0.72
CA LEU A 79 5.78 0.22 -0.47
C LEU A 79 7.12 0.82 -0.90
N SER A 80 7.09 2.01 -1.50
CA SER A 80 8.33 2.71 -1.81
C SER A 80 9.08 3.06 -0.52
N ARG A 81 10.42 3.03 -0.58
CA ARG A 81 11.27 3.39 0.56
C ARG A 81 10.95 4.81 1.06
N ASP A 82 10.76 5.74 0.13
CA ASP A 82 10.40 7.13 0.42
C ASP A 82 9.08 7.24 1.20
N LEU A 83 8.09 6.39 0.88
CA LEU A 83 6.81 6.38 1.59
C LEU A 83 6.94 5.80 3.00
N ILE A 84 7.74 4.75 3.17
CA ILE A 84 8.02 4.18 4.50
C ILE A 84 8.73 5.23 5.37
N GLU A 85 9.74 5.91 4.82
CA GLU A 85 10.49 6.95 5.52
C GLU A 85 9.61 8.15 5.91
N GLU A 86 8.72 8.58 5.01
CA GLU A 86 7.76 9.63 5.30
C GLU A 86 6.82 9.27 6.46
N LEU A 87 6.30 8.04 6.46
CA LEU A 87 5.40 7.54 7.49
C LEU A 87 6.11 7.38 8.83
N CYS A 88 7.33 6.86 8.86
CA CYS A 88 8.16 6.82 10.06
C CYS A 88 8.39 8.23 10.62
N ARG A 89 8.83 9.17 9.78
CA ARG A 89 9.08 10.56 10.17
C ARG A 89 7.85 11.23 10.78
N THR A 90 6.67 11.00 10.20
CA THR A 90 5.41 11.58 10.67
C THR A 90 4.99 11.04 12.05
N GLU A 91 5.37 9.80 12.37
CA GLU A 91 5.08 9.16 13.67
C GLU A 91 6.23 9.31 14.70
N GLY A 92 7.33 9.99 14.34
CA GLY A 92 8.49 10.21 15.21
C GLY A 92 9.49 9.05 15.25
N GLU A 93 9.53 8.21 14.21
CA GLU A 93 10.47 7.09 13.96
C GLU A 93 11.40 7.30 12.75
#